data_AF-A0A0D8XVL6-F1
#
_entry.id   AF-A0A0D8XVL6-F1
#
_cell.length_a   1.000
_cell.length_b   1.000
_cell.length_c   1.000
_cell.angle_alpha   90.00
_cell.angle_beta   90.00
_cell.angle_gamma   90.00
#
_symmetry.space_group_name_H-M   'P 1'
#
loop_
_entity.id
_entity.type
_entity.pdbx_description
1 polymer ?
#
loop_
_entity_poly.entity_id
_entity_poly.type
_entity_poly.pdbx_seq_one_letter_code
_entity_poly.pdbx_strand_id
1 'polypeptide(L)'
;MCRFFDNYDFPYIVGMSRGIQFHCCIFQLLMIYSESGNISVFNFIYYNILCNMYTIHIFRRWYYNLDGRFDMHQLIREPENTVKIQYSIALFTPIVLSVLIFITVKLHTNFIRFLFTLTCIAEMSLALGILILEAFEIFVKETNSPPK
;
A
#
# COMPACT_ATOMS: atom_id res chain seq x y z
N MET A 1 -14.52 -0.61 25.13
CA MET A 1 -13.56 0.01 24.19
C MET A 1 -14.08 -0.01 22.73
N CYS A 2 -15.39 -0.09 22.50
CA CYS A 2 -16.05 -0.20 21.18
C CYS A 2 -17.08 0.92 20.98
N ARG A 3 -16.64 2.17 20.92
CA ARG A 3 -17.51 3.29 20.47
C ARG A 3 -16.82 4.25 19.50
N PHE A 4 -15.50 4.14 19.36
CA PHE A 4 -14.72 5.00 18.44
C PHE A 4 -14.85 4.55 16.97
N PHE A 5 -15.25 3.29 16.73
CA PHE A 5 -15.33 2.69 15.40
C PHE A 5 -16.75 2.60 14.81
N ASP A 6 -17.79 3.08 15.52
CA ASP A 6 -19.17 2.97 15.03
C ASP A 6 -19.52 3.99 13.93
N ASN A 7 -18.73 5.06 13.78
CA ASN A 7 -19.06 6.20 12.91
C ASN A 7 -17.86 6.69 12.06
N TYR A 8 -16.96 5.81 11.63
CA TYR A 8 -15.92 6.20 10.68
C TYR A 8 -16.29 5.80 9.25
N ASP A 9 -16.01 6.71 8.31
CA ASP A 9 -16.22 6.48 6.89
C ASP A 9 -15.02 5.67 6.33
N PHE A 10 -15.18 4.34 6.31
CA PHE A 10 -14.13 3.43 5.85
C PHE A 10 -13.63 3.75 4.43
N PRO A 11 -14.51 3.89 3.41
CA PRO A 11 -14.07 4.28 2.06
C PRO A 11 -13.23 5.56 2.06
N TYR A 12 -13.62 6.56 2.86
CA TYR A 12 -12.86 7.79 2.99
C TYR A 12 -11.46 7.57 3.59
N ILE A 13 -11.35 6.82 4.70
CA ILE A 13 -10.05 6.54 5.34
C ILE A 13 -9.12 5.77 4.40
N VAL A 14 -9.64 4.75 3.72
CA VAL A 14 -8.86 3.96 2.75
C VAL A 14 -8.43 4.83 1.57
N GLY A 15 -9.34 5.65 1.04
CA GLY A 15 -9.04 6.61 -0.03
C GLY A 15 -7.94 7.60 0.36
N MET A 16 -8.06 8.23 1.53
CA MET A 16 -7.05 9.16 2.05
C MET A 16 -5.70 8.47 2.29
N SER A 17 -5.71 7.27 2.87
CA SER A 17 -4.48 6.50 3.14
C SER A 17 -3.74 6.13 1.86
N ARG A 18 -4.46 5.77 0.79
CA ARG A 18 -3.88 5.51 -0.54
C ARG A 18 -3.40 6.78 -1.22
N GLY A 19 -4.13 7.88 -1.07
CA GLY A 19 -3.69 9.21 -1.53
C GLY A 19 -2.37 9.61 -0.89
N ILE A 20 -2.19 9.40 0.42
CA ILE A 20 -0.93 9.68 1.12
C ILE A 20 0.18 8.76 0.61
N GLN A 21 -0.06 7.45 0.47
CA GLN A 21 0.91 6.49 -0.11
C GLN A 21 1.37 6.93 -1.50
N PHE A 22 0.45 7.37 -2.36
CA PHE A 22 0.78 7.88 -3.69
C PHE A 22 1.71 9.09 -3.63
N HIS A 23 1.44 10.05 -2.74
CA HIS A 23 2.31 11.20 -2.54
C HIS A 23 3.69 10.79 -2.00
N CYS A 24 3.76 9.85 -1.05
CA CYS A 24 5.02 9.29 -0.58
C CYS A 24 5.85 8.71 -1.73
N CYS A 25 5.22 7.97 -2.64
CA CYS A 25 5.92 7.37 -3.77
C CYS A 25 6.41 8.42 -4.80
N ILE A 26 5.67 9.51 -5.01
CA ILE A 26 6.16 10.65 -5.80
C ILE A 26 7.42 11.26 -5.16
N PHE A 27 7.40 11.47 -3.84
CA PHE A 27 8.59 11.97 -3.13
C PHE A 27 9.78 11.01 -3.26
N GLN A 28 9.56 9.69 -3.14
CA GLN A 28 10.59 8.68 -3.34
C GLN A 28 11.22 8.77 -4.74
N LEU A 29 10.41 8.90 -5.79
CA LEU A 29 10.92 9.11 -7.15
C LEU A 29 11.78 10.36 -7.23
N LEU A 30 11.29 11.51 -6.72
CA LEU A 30 12.06 12.76 -6.71
C LEU A 30 13.41 12.62 -5.97
N MET A 31 13.45 11.85 -4.88
CA MET A 31 14.67 11.58 -4.13
C MET A 31 15.67 10.71 -4.92
N ILE A 32 15.18 9.68 -5.60
CA ILE A 32 16.01 8.86 -6.51
C ILE A 32 16.56 9.72 -7.66
N TYR A 33 15.75 10.61 -8.24
CA TYR A 33 16.18 11.54 -9.28
C TYR A 33 17.22 12.55 -8.79
N SER A 34 17.03 13.09 -7.58
CA SER A 34 17.96 14.04 -6.96
C SER A 34 19.34 13.41 -6.72
N GLU A 35 19.40 12.09 -6.58
CA GLU A 35 20.64 11.35 -6.38
C GLU A 35 21.12 10.57 -7.62
N SER A 36 20.49 10.79 -8.78
CA SER A 36 20.83 10.10 -10.02
C SER A 36 22.31 10.18 -10.40
N GLY A 37 23.02 11.27 -10.06
CA GLY A 37 24.45 11.43 -10.32
C GLY A 37 25.37 10.56 -9.46
N ASN A 38 24.89 10.05 -8.32
CA ASN A 38 25.67 9.21 -7.40
C ASN A 38 25.29 7.72 -7.51
N ILE A 39 24.22 7.39 -8.23
CA ILE A 39 23.70 6.02 -8.37
C ILE A 39 24.12 5.47 -9.74
N SER A 40 24.49 4.19 -9.79
CA SER A 40 24.75 3.53 -11.08
C SER A 40 23.49 3.51 -11.95
N VAL A 41 23.64 3.60 -13.27
CA VAL A 41 22.50 3.58 -14.21
C VAL A 41 21.61 2.36 -14.01
N PHE A 42 22.20 1.19 -13.72
CA PHE A 42 21.46 -0.04 -13.44
C PHE A 42 20.58 0.08 -12.19
N ASN A 43 21.15 0.55 -11.07
CA ASN A 43 20.38 0.75 -9.83
C ASN A 43 19.33 1.83 -10.00
N PHE A 44 19.64 2.91 -10.72
CA PHE A 44 18.69 3.98 -11.01
C PHE A 44 17.46 3.46 -11.75
N ILE A 45 17.65 2.68 -12.82
CA ILE A 45 16.56 2.06 -13.57
C ILE A 45 15.77 1.09 -12.68
N TYR A 46 16.46 0.24 -11.93
CA TYR A 46 15.82 -0.75 -11.07
C TYR A 46 14.95 -0.11 -9.98
N TYR A 47 15.45 0.93 -9.31
CA TYR A 47 14.72 1.67 -8.27
C TYR A 47 13.49 2.38 -8.85
N ASN A 48 13.63 2.97 -10.04
CA ASN A 48 12.50 3.60 -10.74
C ASN A 48 11.43 2.57 -11.10
N ILE A 49 11.80 1.38 -11.59
CA ILE A 49 10.83 0.32 -11.91
C ILE A 49 10.04 -0.07 -10.66
N LEU A 50 10.71 -0.31 -9.54
CA LEU A 50 10.04 -0.69 -8.28
C LEU A 50 9.06 0.40 -7.79
N CYS A 51 9.51 1.65 -7.74
CA CYS A 51 8.65 2.76 -7.32
C CYS A 51 7.48 2.99 -8.29
N ASN A 52 7.69 2.84 -9.60
CA ASN A 52 6.62 2.98 -10.59
C ASN A 52 5.62 1.82 -10.50
N MET A 53 6.07 0.59 -10.26
CA MET A 53 5.17 -0.55 -10.03
C MET A 53 4.25 -0.30 -8.82
N TYR A 54 4.83 0.19 -7.72
CA TYR A 54 4.06 0.57 -6.54
C TYR A 54 3.06 1.70 -6.85
N THR A 55 3.55 2.77 -7.49
CA THR A 55 2.76 3.94 -7.90
C THR A 55 1.55 3.55 -8.74
N ILE A 56 1.76 2.75 -9.80
CA ILE A 56 0.68 2.31 -10.70
C ILE A 56 -0.34 1.46 -9.93
N HIS A 57 0.12 0.57 -9.06
CA HIS A 57 -0.75 -0.30 -8.28
C HIS A 57 -1.64 0.50 -7.32
N ILE A 58 -1.07 1.43 -6.55
CA ILE A 58 -1.81 2.30 -5.64
C ILE A 58 -2.72 3.26 -6.41
N PHE A 59 -2.22 3.89 -7.47
CA PHE A 59 -3.00 4.82 -8.27
C PHE A 59 -4.23 4.15 -8.87
N ARG A 60 -4.10 2.95 -9.43
CA ARG A 60 -5.23 2.19 -9.96
C ARG A 60 -6.27 1.90 -8.88
N ARG A 61 -5.84 1.44 -7.70
CA ARG A 61 -6.74 1.17 -6.56
C ARG A 61 -7.42 2.42 -6.02
N TRP A 62 -6.72 3.56 -6.07
CA TRP A 62 -7.25 4.84 -5.62
C TRP A 62 -8.23 5.44 -6.63
N TYR A 63 -7.86 5.47 -7.92
CA TYR A 63 -8.67 6.03 -9.00
C TYR A 63 -10.02 5.31 -9.17
N TYR A 64 -10.02 3.97 -9.07
CA TYR A 64 -11.25 3.17 -9.14
C TYR A 64 -11.98 3.04 -7.80
N ASN A 65 -11.53 3.74 -6.74
CA ASN A 65 -12.09 3.65 -5.39
C ASN A 65 -12.31 2.19 -4.92
N LEU A 66 -11.33 1.32 -5.20
CA LEU A 66 -11.45 -0.11 -4.95
C LEU A 66 -11.30 -0.41 -3.46
N ASP A 67 -12.39 -0.42 -2.71
CA ASP A 67 -12.36 -0.87 -1.31
C ASP A 67 -11.88 -2.34 -1.24
N GLY A 68 -10.79 -2.63 -0.51
CA GLY A 68 -10.22 -3.98 -0.48
C GLY A 68 -11.08 -5.01 0.28
N ARG A 69 -12.24 -4.60 0.80
CA ARG A 69 -13.24 -5.50 1.36
C ARG A 69 -13.67 -6.57 0.35
N PHE A 70 -13.91 -6.18 -0.90
CA PHE A 70 -14.34 -7.12 -1.95
C PHE A 70 -13.26 -8.18 -2.22
N ASP A 71 -12.01 -7.75 -2.37
CA ASP A 71 -10.87 -8.64 -2.60
C ASP A 71 -10.70 -9.63 -1.45
N MET A 72 -10.81 -9.16 -0.21
CA MET A 72 -10.64 -10.01 0.97
C MET A 72 -11.82 -10.95 1.21
N HIS A 73 -13.04 -10.52 0.87
CA HIS A 73 -14.21 -11.40 0.83
C HIS A 73 -14.07 -12.54 -0.16
N GLN A 74 -13.66 -12.23 -1.38
CA GLN A 74 -13.45 -13.25 -2.42
C GLN A 74 -12.30 -14.18 -2.05
N LEU A 75 -11.25 -13.66 -1.42
CA LEU A 75 -10.16 -14.48 -0.93
C LEU A 75 -10.65 -15.56 0.07
N ILE A 76 -11.59 -15.21 0.95
CA ILE A 76 -12.16 -16.12 1.95
C ILE A 76 -13.18 -17.08 1.31
N ARG A 77 -14.04 -16.57 0.42
CA ARG A 77 -15.23 -17.28 -0.07
C ARG A 77 -14.96 -18.17 -1.28
N GLU A 78 -14.11 -17.75 -2.20
CA GLU A 78 -13.89 -18.49 -3.44
C GLU A 78 -13.29 -19.86 -3.13
N PRO A 79 -13.70 -20.96 -3.80
CA PRO A 79 -13.08 -22.27 -3.61
C PRO A 79 -11.86 -22.46 -4.52
N GLU A 80 -11.79 -21.74 -5.64
CA GLU A 80 -10.77 -21.93 -6.68
C GLU A 80 -9.45 -21.24 -6.32
N ASN A 81 -8.35 -22.01 -6.30
CA ASN A 81 -7.04 -21.51 -5.87
C ASN A 81 -6.47 -20.43 -6.81
N THR A 82 -6.71 -20.55 -8.11
CA THR A 82 -6.26 -19.60 -9.16
C THR A 82 -6.84 -18.22 -8.91
N VAL A 83 -8.13 -18.13 -8.59
CA VAL A 83 -8.83 -16.89 -8.29
C VAL A 83 -8.37 -16.31 -6.93
N LYS A 84 -8.18 -17.16 -5.91
CA LYS A 84 -7.61 -16.72 -4.61
C LYS A 84 -6.25 -16.06 -4.75
N ILE A 85 -5.38 -16.63 -5.58
CA ILE A 85 -4.04 -16.09 -5.78
C ILE A 85 -4.11 -14.68 -6.39
N GLN A 86 -5.02 -14.44 -7.34
CA GLN A 86 -5.18 -13.12 -7.95
C GLN A 86 -5.59 -12.06 -6.91
N TYR A 87 -6.57 -12.35 -6.06
CA TYR A 87 -6.99 -11.44 -4.99
C TYR A 87 -5.92 -11.27 -3.92
N SER A 88 -5.21 -12.35 -3.55
CA SER A 88 -4.07 -12.29 -2.63
C SER A 88 -2.99 -11.35 -3.15
N ILE A 89 -2.59 -11.50 -4.41
CA ILE A 89 -1.59 -10.62 -5.03
C ILE A 89 -2.09 -9.18 -4.96
N ALA A 90 -3.34 -8.93 -5.34
CA ALA A 90 -3.87 -7.58 -5.37
C ALA A 90 -3.85 -6.91 -3.97
N LEU A 91 -4.16 -7.68 -2.92
CA LEU A 91 -4.22 -7.24 -1.52
C LEU A 91 -2.84 -7.04 -0.88
N PHE A 92 -1.91 -7.99 -1.08
CA PHE A 92 -0.59 -7.99 -0.44
C PHE A 92 0.50 -7.24 -1.21
N THR A 93 0.30 -6.97 -2.50
CA THR A 93 1.27 -6.23 -3.33
C THR A 93 1.77 -4.92 -2.72
N PRO A 94 0.93 -4.03 -2.13
CA PRO A 94 1.42 -2.82 -1.48
C PRO A 94 2.40 -3.10 -0.34
N ILE A 95 2.15 -4.12 0.48
CA ILE A 95 3.05 -4.45 1.60
C ILE A 95 4.36 -5.02 1.07
N VAL A 96 4.28 -5.96 0.13
CA VAL A 96 5.48 -6.60 -0.44
C VAL A 96 6.34 -5.58 -1.16
N LEU A 97 5.75 -4.72 -2.00
CA LEU A 97 6.50 -3.71 -2.74
C LEU A 97 7.07 -2.62 -1.83
N SER A 98 6.33 -2.13 -0.83
CA SER A 98 6.83 -1.10 0.10
C SER A 98 8.02 -1.62 0.92
N VAL A 99 7.97 -2.87 1.40
CA VAL A 99 9.10 -3.55 2.06
C VAL A 99 10.27 -3.71 1.08
N LEU A 100 10.00 -4.13 -0.16
CA LEU A 100 11.03 -4.33 -1.17
C LEU A 100 11.74 -3.01 -1.51
N ILE A 101 11.01 -1.91 -1.66
CA ILE A 101 11.57 -0.56 -1.88
C ILE A 101 12.46 -0.16 -0.70
N PHE A 102 11.99 -0.36 0.53
CA PHE A 102 12.74 -0.03 1.75
C PHE A 102 14.09 -0.76 1.87
N ILE A 103 14.13 -2.07 1.59
CA ILE A 103 15.37 -2.85 1.73
C ILE A 103 16.34 -2.65 0.55
N THR A 104 15.82 -2.31 -0.63
CA THR A 104 16.55 -2.34 -1.89
C THR A 104 17.18 -1.00 -2.26
N VAL A 105 16.44 0.08 -2.04
CA VAL A 105 16.87 1.42 -2.46
C VAL A 105 17.93 1.95 -1.50
N LYS A 106 19.14 2.16 -2.02
CA LYS A 106 20.28 2.69 -1.26
C LYS A 106 20.67 4.04 -1.82
N LEU A 107 20.53 5.06 -0.97
CA LEU A 107 20.81 6.46 -1.24
C LEU A 107 22.04 6.89 -0.44
N HIS A 108 22.97 7.63 -1.06
CA HIS A 108 24.27 7.98 -0.48
C HIS A 108 24.19 9.23 0.40
N THR A 109 23.34 10.20 0.02
CA THR A 109 23.21 11.48 0.68
C THR A 109 22.35 11.33 1.91
N ASN A 110 22.91 11.61 3.09
CA ASN A 110 22.25 11.35 4.38
C ASN A 110 20.87 12.02 4.51
N PHE A 111 20.72 13.27 4.04
CA PHE A 111 19.44 13.97 4.10
C PHE A 111 18.38 13.35 3.20
N ILE A 112 18.73 13.06 1.94
CA ILE A 112 17.83 12.41 0.97
C ILE A 112 17.45 11.01 1.47
N ARG A 113 18.43 10.24 1.96
CA ARG A 113 18.20 8.92 2.57
C ARG A 113 17.25 9.00 3.76
N PHE A 114 17.38 10.00 4.63
CA PHE A 114 16.49 10.19 5.77
C PHE A 114 15.05 10.47 5.32
N LEU A 115 14.85 11.41 4.40
CA LEU A 115 13.52 11.70 3.84
C LEU A 115 12.92 10.48 3.14
N PHE A 116 13.74 9.73 2.39
CA PHE A 116 13.33 8.50 1.71
C PHE A 116 12.85 7.47 2.71
N THR A 117 13.66 7.23 3.75
CA THR A 117 13.33 6.31 4.85
C THR A 117 12.01 6.70 5.51
N LEU A 118 11.79 7.99 5.79
CA LEU A 118 10.54 8.47 6.38
C LEU A 118 9.33 8.17 5.48
N THR A 119 9.45 8.45 4.18
CA THR A 119 8.37 8.15 3.22
C THR A 119 8.09 6.66 3.10
N CYS A 120 9.12 5.80 3.12
CA CYS A 120 8.94 4.35 3.09
C CYS A 120 8.26 3.83 4.36
N ILE A 121 8.65 4.31 5.53
CA ILE A 121 8.02 3.91 6.80
C ILE A 121 6.54 4.33 6.81
N ALA A 122 6.24 5.56 6.38
CA ALA A 122 4.87 6.04 6.27
C ALA A 122 4.05 5.15 5.31
N GLU A 123 4.59 4.88 4.13
CA GLU A 123 3.97 4.02 3.12
C GLU A 123 3.70 2.60 3.63
N MET A 124 4.70 1.96 4.26
CA MET A 124 4.57 0.64 4.86
C MET A 124 3.52 0.62 5.98
N SER A 125 3.52 1.63 6.84
CA SER A 125 2.57 1.73 7.96
C SER A 125 1.12 1.88 7.47
N LEU A 126 0.91 2.66 6.41
CA LEU A 126 -0.40 2.85 5.80
C LEU A 126 -0.86 1.60 5.04
N ALA A 127 0.03 0.94 4.31
CA ALA A 127 -0.27 -0.32 3.63
C ALA A 127 -0.71 -1.41 4.63
N LEU A 128 0.02 -1.55 5.74
CA LEU A 128 -0.34 -2.48 6.81
C LEU A 128 -1.64 -2.05 7.52
N GLY A 129 -1.81 -0.76 7.79
CA GLY A 129 -3.00 -0.21 8.42
C GLY A 129 -4.27 -0.47 7.61
N ILE A 130 -4.21 -0.28 6.29
CA ILE A 130 -5.33 -0.60 5.39
C ILE A 130 -5.66 -2.09 5.45
N LEU A 131 -4.66 -2.98 5.38
CA LEU A 131 -4.89 -4.42 5.47
C LEU A 131 -5.58 -4.81 6.79
N ILE A 132 -5.12 -4.25 7.91
CA ILE A 132 -5.72 -4.51 9.23
C ILE A 132 -7.16 -4.01 9.28
N LEU A 133 -7.44 -2.81 8.75
CA LEU A 133 -8.79 -2.25 8.69
C LEU A 133 -9.72 -3.09 7.80
N GLU A 134 -9.23 -3.56 6.66
CA GLU A 134 -9.95 -4.46 5.75
C GLU A 134 -10.31 -5.78 6.45
N ALA A 135 -9.36 -6.38 7.18
CA ALA A 135 -9.59 -7.59 7.96
C ALA A 135 -10.58 -7.35 9.11
N PHE A 136 -10.45 -6.23 9.83
CA PHE A 136 -11.32 -5.89 10.95
C PHE A 136 -12.79 -5.73 10.52
N GLU A 137 -13.05 -5.03 9.42
CA GLU A 137 -14.41 -4.85 8.89
C GLU A 137 -15.08 -6.19 8.59
N ILE A 138 -14.37 -7.12 7.92
CA ILE A 138 -14.95 -8.41 7.52
C ILE A 138 -15.14 -9.32 8.72
N PHE A 139 -14.12 -9.49 9.58
CA PHE A 139 -14.20 -10.48 10.65
C PHE A 139 -15.04 -10.02 11.86
N VAL A 140 -15.09 -8.71 12.14
CA VAL A 140 -15.71 -8.19 13.36
C VAL A 140 -17.05 -7.52 13.09
N LYS A 141 -17.16 -6.71 12.03
CA LYS A 141 -18.40 -5.93 11.82
C LYS A 141 -19.50 -6.78 11.19
N GLU A 142 -19.12 -7.62 10.24
CA GLU A 142 -20.06 -8.46 9.49
C GLU A 142 -20.62 -9.62 10.32
N THR A 143 -19.83 -10.17 11.24
CA THR A 143 -20.26 -11.21 12.19
C THR A 143 -21.21 -10.67 13.26
N ASN A 144 -21.14 -9.37 13.58
CA ASN A 144 -21.98 -8.72 14.59
C ASN A 144 -23.20 -8.00 14.02
N SER A 145 -23.36 -7.92 12.69
CA SER A 145 -24.58 -7.40 12.07
C SER A 145 -25.69 -8.46 12.11
N PRO A 146 -26.91 -8.11 12.60
CA PRO A 146 -28.04 -9.02 12.53
C PRO A 146 -28.34 -9.39 11.07
N PRO A 147 -28.79 -10.63 10.79
CA PRO A 147 -29.17 -11.02 9.44
C PRO A 147 -30.26 -10.06 8.94
N LYS A 148 -30.03 -9.49 7.76
CA LYS A 148 -31.05 -8.73 7.02
C LYS A 148 -32.10 -9.67 6.45
#